data_AF-A0A412IRU9-F1
#
_entry.id   AF-A0A412IRU9-F1
#
_cell.length_a   1.000
_cell.length_b   1.000
_cell.length_c   1.000
_cell.angle_alpha   90.00
_cell.angle_beta   90.00
_cell.angle_gamma   90.00
#
_symmetry.space_group_name_H-M   'P 1'
#
loop_
_entity.id
_entity.type
_entity.pdbx_description
1 polymer ?
#
loop_
_entity_poly.entity_id
_entity_poly.type
_entity_poly.pdbx_seq_one_letter_code
_entity_poly.pdbx_strand_id
1 'polypeptide(L)' 'MNKTTKAKYDMAEKMLKVNISLDEVALMTELPMETLKKIEKEIQKDGLVTRQDVKDVDLDSGYLI' A
#
# COMPACT_ATOMS: atom_id res chain seq x y z
N MET A 1 8.02 23.89 -5.11
CA MET A 1 7.52 22.49 -5.18
C MET A 1 8.67 21.57 -5.58
N ASN A 2 9.12 20.71 -4.67
CA ASN A 2 10.23 19.77 -4.89
C ASN A 2 9.80 18.65 -5.86
N LYS A 3 10.17 18.80 -7.14
CA LYS A 3 9.82 17.87 -8.23
C LYS A 3 10.33 16.44 -8.00
N THR A 4 11.40 16.30 -7.22
CA THR A 4 12.10 15.03 -6.97
C THR A 4 11.28 14.05 -6.15
N THR A 5 10.47 14.54 -5.20
CA THR A 5 9.70 13.67 -4.31
C THR A 5 8.57 12.99 -5.07
N LYS A 6 7.82 13.72 -5.91
CA LYS A 6 6.73 13.12 -6.69
C LYS A 6 7.22 12.02 -7.66
N ALA A 7 8.41 12.19 -8.24
CA ALA A 7 8.99 11.20 -9.15
C ALA A 7 9.33 9.87 -8.45
N LYS A 8 9.87 9.94 -7.23
CA LYS A 8 10.15 8.73 -6.43
C LYS A 8 8.87 7.96 -6.09
N TYR A 9 7.79 8.67 -5.76
CA TYR A 9 6.49 8.06 -5.43
C TYR A 9 5.83 7.43 -6.66
N ASP A 10 5.84 8.11 -7.81
CA ASP A 10 5.29 7.58 -9.07
C ASP A 10 6.03 6.31 -9.53
N MET A 11 7.36 6.30 -9.33
CA MET A 11 8.19 5.12 -9.61
C MET A 11 7.87 3.96 -8.66
N ALA A 12 7.77 4.23 -7.36
CA ALA A 12 7.37 3.22 -6.38
C ALA A 12 5.99 2.63 -6.68
N GLU A 13 5.02 3.48 -7.02
CA GLU A 13 3.67 3.05 -7.34
C GLU A 13 3.63 2.12 -8.56
N LYS A 14 4.33 2.48 -9.64
CA LYS A 14 4.43 1.63 -10.84
C LYS A 14 5.12 0.30 -10.55
N MET A 15 6.17 0.30 -9.73
CA MET A 15 6.88 -0.93 -9.36
C MET A 15 6.03 -1.86 -8.51
N LEU A 16 5.36 -1.33 -7.48
CA LEU A 16 4.46 -2.09 -6.63
C LEU A 16 3.25 -2.63 -7.41
N LYS A 17 2.78 -1.87 -8.42
CA LYS A 17 1.72 -2.31 -9.33
C LYS A 17 2.13 -3.47 -10.25
N VAL A 18 3.44 -3.65 -10.50
CA VAL A 18 4.01 -4.76 -11.28
C VAL A 18 4.38 -5.94 -10.37
N ASN A 19 3.94 -5.94 -9.11
CA ASN A 19 4.24 -6.95 -8.08
C ASN A 19 5.74 -7.06 -7.73
N ILE A 20 6.49 -5.95 -7.77
CA ILE A 20 7.88 -5.90 -7.28
C ILE A 20 7.89 -5.81 -5.75
N SER A 21 8.86 -6.46 -5.11
CA SER A 21 9.00 -6.51 -3.65
C SER A 21 9.19 -5.11 -3.04
N LEU A 22 8.51 -4.82 -1.93
CA LEU A 22 8.68 -3.56 -1.18
C LEU A 22 10.15 -3.24 -0.87
N ASP A 23 10.95 -4.25 -0.57
CA ASP A 23 12.37 -4.12 -0.23
C ASP A 23 13.20 -3.59 -1.42
N GLU A 24 12.95 -4.13 -2.61
CA GLU A 24 13.60 -3.68 -3.85
C GLU A 24 13.16 -2.25 -4.22
N VAL A 25 11.88 -1.94 -4.05
CA VAL A 25 11.36 -0.59 -4.31
C VAL A 25 11.90 0.41 -3.29
N ALA A 26 12.09 0.02 -2.03
CA ALA A 26 12.71 0.85 -1.00
C ALA A 26 14.16 1.17 -1.34
N LEU A 27 14.92 0.17 -1.79
CA LEU A 27 16.30 0.35 -2.24
C LEU A 27 16.41 1.26 -3.47
N MET A 28 15.51 1.15 -4.44
CA MET A 28 15.57 1.96 -5.67
C MET A 28 15.05 3.39 -5.50
N THR A 29 13.99 3.58 -4.71
CA THR A 29 13.35 4.89 -4.54
C THR A 29 13.87 5.66 -3.33
N GLU A 30 14.58 4.98 -2.44
CA GLU A 30 15.02 5.47 -1.12
C GLU A 30 13.84 6.02 -0.31
N LEU A 31 12.65 5.46 -0.53
CA LEU A 31 11.46 5.82 0.23
C LEU A 31 11.34 4.94 1.46
N PRO A 32 10.84 5.49 2.58
CA PRO A 32 10.60 4.70 3.77
C PRO A 32 9.56 3.62 3.51
N MET A 33 9.76 2.45 4.10
CA MET A 33 8.84 1.30 3.97
C MET A 33 7.40 1.64 4.35
N GLU A 34 7.19 2.57 5.28
CA GLU A 34 5.86 3.05 5.66
C GLU A 34 5.11 3.70 4.49
N THR A 35 5.82 4.50 3.69
CA THR A 35 5.26 5.12 2.48
C THR A 35 4.97 4.07 1.42
N LEU A 36 5.87 3.10 1.22
CA LEU A 36 5.68 2.04 0.24
C LEU A 36 4.51 1.12 0.59
N LYS A 37 4.37 0.73 1.87
CA LYS A 37 3.20 -0.02 2.36
C LYS A 37 1.89 0.75 2.14
N LYS A 38 1.92 2.08 2.30
CA LYS A 38 0.74 2.92 2.02
C LYS A 38 0.41 2.91 0.53
N ILE A 39 1.41 3.07 -0.35
CA ILE A 39 1.24 3.01 -1.81
C ILE A 39 0.74 1.63 -2.24
N GLU A 40 1.32 0.54 -1.73
CA GLU A 40 0.86 -0.82 -2.02
C GLU A 40 -0.58 -1.03 -1.57
N LYS A 41 -0.94 -0.58 -0.36
CA LYS A 41 -2.31 -0.67 0.15
C LYS A 41 -3.29 0.14 -0.71
N GLU A 42 -2.88 1.31 -1.19
CA GLU A 42 -3.68 2.12 -2.11
C GLU A 42 -3.82 1.46 -3.48
N ILE A 43 -2.76 0.88 -4.06
CA ILE A 43 -2.82 0.13 -5.34
C ILE A 43 -3.70 -1.11 -5.20
N GLN A 44 -3.52 -1.87 -4.11
CA GLN A 44 -4.35 -3.04 -3.82
C GLN A 44 -5.80 -2.62 -3.62
N LYS A 45 -6.06 -1.54 -2.89
CA LYS A 45 -7.40 -0.97 -2.70
C LYS A 45 -8.00 -0.53 -4.04
N ASP A 46 -7.26 0.19 -4.88
CA ASP A 46 -7.71 0.65 -6.21
C ASP A 46 -8.00 -0.53 -7.16
N GLY A 47 -7.23 -1.63 -7.04
CA GLY A 47 -7.51 -2.91 -7.71
C GLY A 47 -8.67 -3.70 -7.08
N LEU A 48 -8.91 -3.55 -5.78
CA LEU A 48 -9.95 -4.21 -4.99
C LEU A 48 -11.27 -3.45 -4.92
N VAL A 49 -11.39 -2.21 -5.41
CA VAL A 49 -12.68 -1.47 -5.41
C VAL A 49 -13.75 -2.15 -6.28
N THR A 50 -13.43 -3.26 -6.95
CA THR A 50 -14.47 -4.11 -7.57
C THR A 50 -15.02 -5.21 -6.65
N ARG A 51 -14.37 -5.55 -5.53
CA ARG A 51 -14.88 -6.58 -4.60
C ARG A 51 -14.41 -6.33 -3.15
N GLN A 52 -15.35 -5.89 -2.32
CA GLN A 52 -15.40 -6.05 -0.86
C GLN A 52 -14.85 -4.91 0.00
N ASP A 53 -15.57 -3.79 0.00
CA ASP A 53 -16.03 -3.17 1.24
C ASP A 53 -16.90 -4.15 2.05
N VAL A 54 -16.30 -5.09 2.77
CA VAL A 54 -16.90 -5.92 3.84
C VAL A 54 -15.74 -6.76 4.39
N LYS A 55 -15.21 -6.61 5.61
CA LYS A 55 -15.80 -6.29 6.91
C LYS A 55 -14.66 -5.85 7.84
N ASP A 56 -14.66 -4.59 8.25
CA ASP A 56 -14.45 -4.29 9.66
C ASP A 56 -15.69 -4.83 10.39
N VAL A 57 -15.64 -6.09 10.82
CA VAL A 57 -16.53 -6.60 11.87
C VAL A 57 -15.61 -6.87 13.05
N ASP A 58 -15.37 -5.77 13.76
CA ASP A 58 -15.17 -5.77 15.20
C ASP A 58 -16.26 -6.65 15.84
N LEU A 59 -15.90 -7.86 16.24
CA LEU A 59 -16.77 -8.71 17.07
C LEU A 59 -15.93 -9.64 17.96
N ASP A 60 -15.00 -9.06 18.72
CA ASP A 60 -14.44 -9.71 19.91
C ASP A 60 -15.29 -9.34 21.15
N SER A 61 -16.62 -9.43 20.99
CA SER A 61 -17.57 -9.34 22.09
C SER A 61 -18.01 -10.75 22.49
N GLY A 62 -17.48 -11.20 23.62
CA GLY A 62 -18.22 -12.06 24.54
C GLY A 62 -18.19 -13.55 24.26
N TYR A 63 -17.08 -14.21 24.61
CA TYR A 63 -17.20 -15.56 25.15
C TYR A 63 -17.57 -15.45 26.64
N LEU A 64 -18.88 -15.38 26.91
CA LEU A 64 -19.47 -15.79 28.17
C LEU A 64 -20.06 -17.19 27.96
N ILE A 65 -19.32 -18.23 28.34
CA ILE A 65 -19.88 -19.48 28.87
C ILE A 65 -18.89 -20.06 29.87
#